data_AF-A0A139QZ57-F1
#
_entry.id   AF-A0A139QZ57-F1
#
_cell.length_a   1.000
_cell.length_b   1.000
_cell.length_c   1.000
_cell.angle_alpha   90.00
_cell.angle_beta   90.00
_cell.angle_gamma   90.00
#
_symmetry.space_group_name_H-M   'P 1'
#
loop_
_entity.id
_entity.type
_entity.pdbx_description
1 polymer ?
#
loop_
_entity_poly.entity_id
_entity_poly.type
_entity_poly.pdbx_seq_one_letter_code
_entity_poly.pdbx_strand_id
1 'polypeptide(L)'
;MQLPAFLTELVSGVQAKKEELDKQITQHLKAGWTIERLTLVERNLLRLGVFEITSFDTPQLVAVNEAIELAKDFSDQKSARFINGLLSQFVTEEQ
;
A
#
# COMPACT_ATOMS: atom_id res chain seq x y z
N MET A 1 -25.81 -3.53 7.35
CA MET A 1 -24.67 -4.35 6.89
C MET A 1 -23.63 -4.33 7.99
N GLN A 2 -23.28 -5.48 8.56
CA GLN A 2 -22.09 -5.56 9.41
C GLN A 2 -20.88 -5.66 8.48
N LEU A 3 -19.92 -4.74 8.63
CA LEU A 3 -18.67 -4.80 7.88
C LEU A 3 -17.79 -5.92 8.46
N PRO A 4 -17.01 -6.63 7.63
CA PRO A 4 -16.01 -7.57 8.13
C PRO A 4 -15.05 -6.88 9.10
N ALA A 5 -14.64 -7.59 10.17
CA ALA A 5 -13.69 -7.08 11.15
C ALA A 5 -12.37 -6.64 10.49
N PHE A 6 -11.87 -7.48 9.57
CA PHE A 6 -10.67 -7.20 8.77
C PHE A 6 -10.70 -5.83 8.07
N LEU A 7 -11.81 -5.49 7.40
CA LEU A 7 -11.94 -4.21 6.71
C LEU A 7 -11.84 -3.03 7.69
N THR A 8 -12.47 -3.17 8.86
CA THR A 8 -12.47 -2.12 9.89
C THR A 8 -11.07 -1.95 10.46
N GLU A 9 -10.40 -3.05 10.80
CA GLU A 9 -9.02 -3.06 11.31
C GLU A 9 -8.04 -2.46 10.30
N LEU A 10 -8.16 -2.83 9.02
CA LEU A 10 -7.32 -2.32 7.94
C LEU A 10 -7.45 -0.80 7.81
N VAL A 11 -8.69 -0.30 7.67
CA VAL A 11 -8.93 1.14 7.48
C VAL A 11 -8.58 1.94 8.72
N SER A 12 -9.02 1.52 9.91
CA SER A 12 -8.71 2.22 11.16
C SER A 12 -7.22 2.18 11.47
N GLY A 13 -6.55 1.08 11.18
CA GLY A 13 -5.11 0.93 11.37
C GLY A 13 -4.29 1.80 10.43
N VAL A 14 -4.64 1.86 9.13
CA VAL A 14 -4.03 2.82 8.19
C VAL A 14 -4.23 4.26 8.68
N GLN A 15 -5.44 4.60 9.12
CA GLN A 15 -5.73 5.94 9.60
C GLN A 15 -4.92 6.30 10.85
N ALA A 16 -4.76 5.35 11.78
CA ALA A 16 -3.99 5.54 13.01
C ALA A 16 -2.48 5.63 12.77
N LYS A 17 -1.96 4.87 11.79
CA LYS A 17 -0.52 4.83 11.47
C LYS A 17 -0.12 5.72 10.28
N LYS A 18 -1.02 6.58 9.80
CA LYS A 18 -0.86 7.34 8.55
C LYS A 18 0.50 8.04 8.40
N GLU A 19 0.95 8.77 9.43
CA GLU A 19 2.21 9.51 9.38
C GLU A 19 3.43 8.60 9.31
N GLU A 20 3.38 7.47 10.03
CA GLU A 20 4.44 6.46 10.02
C GLU A 20 4.50 5.73 8.67
N LEU A 21 3.34 5.36 8.11
CA LEU A 21 3.25 4.79 6.76
C LEU A 21 3.79 5.77 5.71
N ASP A 22 3.43 7.06 5.81
CA ASP A 22 3.92 8.09 4.90
C ASP A 22 5.44 8.22 4.95
N LYS A 23 6.02 8.14 6.15
CA LYS A 23 7.47 8.16 6.37
C LYS A 23 8.14 6.93 5.75
N GLN A 24 7.62 5.72 6.00
CA GLN A 24 8.14 4.48 5.42
C GLN A 24 8.09 4.53 3.89
N ILE A 25 6.93 4.87 3.31
CA ILE A 25 6.79 5.00 1.85
C ILE A 25 7.80 6.01 1.29
N THR A 26 7.96 7.17 1.94
CA THR A 26 8.90 8.21 1.50
C THR A 26 10.35 7.73 1.47
N GLN A 27 10.76 6.84 2.37
CA GLN A 27 12.12 6.26 2.37
C GLN A 27 12.40 5.38 1.15
N HIS A 28 11.35 4.82 0.54
CA HIS A 28 11.45 3.98 -0.66
C HIS A 28 11.18 4.74 -1.98
N LEU A 29 10.85 6.04 -1.90
CA LEU A 29 10.69 6.88 -3.08
C LEU A 29 12.06 7.26 -3.68
N LYS A 30 12.07 7.46 -5.00
CA LYS A 30 13.25 7.98 -5.70
C LYS A 30 13.60 9.39 -5.22
N ALA A 31 14.89 9.74 -5.25
CA ALA A 31 15.35 11.08 -4.91
C ALA A 31 14.54 12.17 -5.66
N GLY A 32 14.06 13.17 -4.93
CA GLY A 32 13.25 14.27 -5.46
C GLY A 32 11.75 13.97 -5.62
N TRP A 33 11.29 12.75 -5.33
CA TRP A 33 9.87 12.42 -5.21
C TRP A 33 9.39 12.66 -3.77
N THR A 34 8.15 13.09 -3.63
CA THR A 34 7.50 13.28 -2.33
C THR A 34 6.13 12.61 -2.35
N ILE A 35 5.65 12.21 -1.18
CA ILE A 35 4.37 11.51 -1.08
C ILE A 35 3.17 12.40 -1.45
N GLU A 36 3.30 13.71 -1.30
CA GLU A 36 2.28 14.70 -1.68
C GLU A 36 2.12 14.83 -3.20
N ARG A 37 3.14 14.44 -3.97
CA ARG A 37 3.10 14.46 -5.44
C ARG A 37 2.44 13.21 -6.03
N LEU A 38 2.23 12.17 -5.23
CA LEU A 38 1.50 10.99 -5.65
C LEU A 38 0.01 11.30 -5.82
N THR A 39 -0.64 10.61 -6.75
CA THR A 39 -2.10 10.69 -6.86
C THR A 39 -2.77 10.20 -5.59
N LEU A 40 -4.03 10.60 -5.37
CA LEU A 40 -4.80 10.12 -4.23
C LEU A 40 -4.91 8.59 -4.21
N VAL A 41 -5.05 7.97 -5.38
CA VAL A 41 -5.16 6.52 -5.51
C VAL A 41 -3.84 5.85 -5.15
N GLU A 42 -2.73 6.27 -5.75
CA GLU A 42 -1.39 5.71 -5.43
C GLU A 42 -1.08 5.82 -3.95
N ARG A 43 -1.25 7.02 -3.36
CA ARG A 43 -0.94 7.25 -1.96
C ARG A 43 -1.75 6.35 -1.03
N ASN A 44 -3.04 6.16 -1.29
CA ASN A 44 -3.88 5.33 -0.43
C ASN A 44 -3.63 3.83 -0.64
N LEU A 45 -3.41 3.38 -1.87
CA LEU A 45 -3.06 1.98 -2.14
C LEU A 45 -1.70 1.60 -1.56
N LEU A 46 -0.72 2.50 -1.61
CA LEU A 46 0.57 2.29 -0.94
C LEU A 46 0.43 2.18 0.57
N ARG A 47 -0.37 3.06 1.20
CA ARG A 47 -0.64 2.99 2.65
C ARG A 47 -1.32 1.68 3.05
N LEU A 48 -2.34 1.27 2.29
CA LEU A 48 -3.04 0.00 2.51
C LEU A 48 -2.08 -1.18 2.37
N GLY A 49 -1.36 -1.26 1.25
CA GLY A 49 -0.43 -2.36 0.99
C GLY A 49 0.69 -2.45 2.03
N VAL A 50 1.36 -1.33 2.35
CA VAL A 50 2.42 -1.33 3.39
C VAL A 50 1.85 -1.72 4.75
N PHE A 51 0.69 -1.20 5.14
CA PHE A 51 0.08 -1.55 6.42
C PHE A 51 -0.31 -3.03 6.47
N GLU A 52 -0.89 -3.57 5.40
CA GLU A 52 -1.28 -4.97 5.32
C GLU A 52 -0.07 -5.90 5.40
N ILE A 53 0.98 -5.64 4.62
CA ILE A 53 2.24 -6.40 4.60
C ILE A 53 2.92 -6.43 5.99
N THR A 54 2.85 -5.34 6.73
CA THR A 54 3.63 -5.17 7.98
C THR A 54 2.84 -5.43 9.25
N SER A 55 1.51 -5.48 9.19
CA SER A 55 0.64 -5.50 10.38
C SER A 55 -0.38 -6.64 10.40
N PHE A 56 -0.49 -7.44 9.34
CA PHE A 56 -1.40 -8.59 9.27
C PHE A 56 -0.65 -9.88 8.91
N ASP A 57 -1.29 -11.02 9.17
CA ASP A 57 -0.83 -12.35 8.75
C ASP A 57 -1.21 -12.68 7.29
N THR A 58 -1.69 -11.69 6.51
CA THR A 58 -1.94 -11.87 5.07
C THR A 58 -0.59 -12.18 4.39
N PRO A 59 -0.49 -13.22 3.56
CA PRO A 59 0.73 -13.48 2.79
C PRO A 59 1.15 -12.24 2.01
N GLN A 60 2.42 -11.85 2.12
CA GLN A 60 2.86 -10.53 1.67
C GLN A 60 2.65 -10.35 0.15
N LEU A 61 2.89 -11.41 -0.62
CA LEU A 61 2.64 -11.40 -2.07
C LEU A 61 1.16 -11.25 -2.43
N VAL A 62 0.25 -11.74 -1.59
CA VAL A 62 -1.20 -11.55 -1.79
C VAL A 62 -1.55 -10.07 -1.59
N ALA A 63 -1.08 -9.44 -0.51
CA ALA A 63 -1.32 -8.02 -0.25
C ALA A 63 -0.79 -7.13 -1.39
N VAL A 64 0.39 -7.46 -1.95
CA VAL A 64 0.94 -6.77 -3.14
C VAL A 64 0.02 -6.94 -4.35
N ASN A 65 -0.40 -8.17 -4.65
CA ASN A 65 -1.24 -8.45 -5.82
C ASN A 65 -2.60 -7.74 -5.74
N GLU A 66 -3.26 -7.74 -4.59
CA GLU A 66 -4.54 -7.06 -4.40
C GLU A 66 -4.41 -5.53 -4.59
N ALA A 67 -3.34 -4.92 -4.08
CA ALA A 67 -3.07 -3.49 -4.31
C ALA A 67 -2.84 -3.17 -5.79
N ILE A 68 -2.23 -4.09 -6.55
CA ILE A 68 -2.01 -3.95 -8.00
C ILE A 68 -3.33 -4.08 -8.77
N GLU A 69 -4.20 -5.04 -8.43
CA GLU A 69 -5.51 -5.18 -9.07
C GLU A 69 -6.38 -3.93 -8.82
N LEU A 70 -6.42 -3.43 -7.58
CA LEU A 70 -7.10 -2.16 -7.27
C LEU A 70 -6.52 -0.98 -8.07
N ALA A 71 -5.21 -0.94 -8.29
CA ALA A 71 -4.60 0.11 -9.09
C ALA A 71 -5.02 0.04 -10.57
N LYS A 72 -5.28 -1.16 -11.11
CA LYS A 72 -5.79 -1.34 -12.48
C LYS A 72 -7.25 -0.90 -12.61
N ASP A 73 -8.05 -1.11 -11.57
CA ASP A 73 -9.47 -0.74 -11.55
C ASP A 73 -9.68 0.77 -11.35
N PHE A 74 -8.82 1.42 -10.55
CA PHE A 74 -9.00 2.80 -10.11
C PHE A 74 -7.93 3.79 -10.60
N SER A 75 -6.91 3.33 -11.35
CA SER A 75 -5.85 4.18 -11.92
C SER A 75 -5.37 3.66 -13.28
N ASP A 76 -4.22 4.15 -13.75
CA ASP A 76 -3.60 3.71 -15.00
C ASP A 76 -2.52 2.61 -14.81
N GLN A 77 -2.09 2.04 -15.94
CA GLN A 77 -1.07 0.99 -15.93
C GLN A 77 0.29 1.45 -15.37
N LYS A 78 0.60 2.76 -15.42
CA LYS A 78 1.84 3.30 -14.85
C LYS A 78 1.76 3.29 -13.32
N SER A 79 0.62 3.68 -12.74
CA SER A 79 0.37 3.59 -11.30
C SER A 79 0.46 2.14 -10.81
N ALA A 80 -0.15 1.19 -11.53
CA ALA A 80 -0.08 -0.23 -11.15
C ALA A 80 1.37 -0.76 -11.10
N ARG A 81 2.20 -0.40 -12.10
CA ARG A 81 3.63 -0.75 -12.12
C ARG A 81 4.42 -0.05 -11.01
N PHE A 82 4.12 1.21 -10.74
CA PHE A 82 4.75 1.99 -9.68
C PHE A 82 4.45 1.38 -8.30
N ILE A 83 3.18 1.09 -8.00
CA ILE A 83 2.73 0.47 -6.76
C ILE A 83 3.40 -0.88 -6.57
N ASN A 84 3.41 -1.74 -7.59
CA ASN A 84 4.11 -3.02 -7.54
C ASN A 84 5.59 -2.86 -7.14
N GLY A 85 6.31 -1.98 -7.85
CA GLY A 85 7.73 -1.76 -7.62
C GLY A 85 8.08 -1.17 -6.25
N LEU A 86 7.17 -0.38 -5.65
CA LEU A 86 7.37 0.14 -4.31
C LEU A 86 7.02 -0.90 -3.24
N LEU A 87 5.86 -1.55 -3.33
CA LEU A 87 5.43 -2.54 -2.34
C LEU A 87 6.33 -3.78 -2.32
N SER A 88 6.90 -4.18 -3.46
CA SER A 88 7.86 -5.30 -3.52
C SER A 88 9.11 -5.08 -2.65
N GLN A 89 9.44 -3.84 -2.29
CA GLN A 89 10.58 -3.54 -1.41
C GLN A 89 10.27 -3.80 0.08
N PHE A 90 9.01 -4.04 0.42
CA PHE A 90 8.55 -4.37 1.78
C PHE A 90 8.38 -5.88 1.99
N VAL A 91 8.45 -6.67 0.92
CA VAL A 91 8.32 -8.12 0.99
C VAL A 91 9.62 -8.73 1.50
N THR A 92 9.52 -9.55 2.55
CA THR A 92 10.61 -10.29 3.19
C THR A 92 10.49 -11.80 3.00
N GLU A 93 9.33 -12.30 2.56
CA GLU A 93 9.14 -13.70 2.17
C GLU A 93 10.04 -14.00 0.95
N GLU A 94 10.77 -15.12 0.97
CA GLU A 94 11.47 -15.60 -0.24
C GLU A 94 10.43 -15.97 -1.30
N GLN A 95 10.58 -15.43 -2.52
CA GLN A 95 9.72 -15.69 -3.68
C GLN A 95 9.83 -17.13 -4.18
#